data_AF-A0A960LLP9-F1
#
_entry.id   AF-A0A960LLP9-F1
#
_cell.length_a   1.000
_cell.length_b   1.000
_cell.length_c   1.000
_cell.angle_alpha   90.00
_cell.angle_beta   90.00
_cell.angle_gamma   90.00
#
_symmetry.space_group_name_H-M   'P 1'
#
loop_
_entity.id
_entity.type
_entity.pdbx_description
1 polymer ?
#
loop_
_entity_poly.entity_id
_entity_poly.type
_entity_poly.pdbx_seq_one_letter_code
_entity_poly.pdbx_strand_id
1 'polypeptide(L)'
;MRTNRRHFLQSSTALIALPVLESLGFQRFASAAPVVTPPKRMIFMGFGWGVTNETWYPDINQPGSDYALPLGLKPLERHKADFTIVQGLWNKYSVEGHAGSTWWLTGANRYAQPGQSMFNSVSADQVAAEQFGR
;
A
#
# COMPACT_ATOMS: atom_id res chain seq x y z
N MET A 1 44.26 -5.51 -50.26
CA MET A 1 44.28 -4.74 -49.00
C MET A 1 43.58 -5.56 -47.92
N ARG A 2 44.28 -5.87 -46.81
CA ARG A 2 43.77 -6.74 -45.72
C ARG A 2 42.97 -5.87 -44.75
N THR A 3 41.65 -6.04 -44.71
CA THR A 3 40.76 -5.30 -43.79
C THR A 3 41.04 -5.70 -42.34
N ASN A 4 41.60 -4.79 -41.57
CA ASN A 4 41.96 -5.01 -40.16
C ASN A 4 40.73 -4.75 -39.26
N ARG A 5 40.41 -5.67 -38.33
CA ARG A 5 39.32 -5.52 -37.35
C ARG A 5 39.39 -4.20 -36.57
N ARG A 6 40.60 -3.66 -36.41
CA ARG A 6 40.85 -2.37 -35.77
C ARG A 6 40.29 -1.18 -36.56
N HIS A 7 40.31 -1.23 -37.90
CA HIS A 7 39.69 -0.20 -38.75
C HIS A 7 38.17 -0.28 -38.73
N PHE A 8 37.60 -1.49 -38.71
CA PHE A 8 36.15 -1.69 -38.58
C PHE A 8 35.61 -1.14 -37.25
N LEU A 9 36.31 -1.39 -36.14
CA LEU A 9 35.91 -0.89 -34.82
C LEU A 9 36.10 0.62 -34.67
N GLN A 10 37.09 1.24 -35.35
CA GLN A 10 37.26 2.69 -35.35
C GLN A 10 36.14 3.44 -36.09
N SER A 11 35.55 2.85 -37.13
CA SER A 11 34.42 3.44 -37.85
C SER A 11 33.08 3.28 -37.13
N SER A 12 32.92 2.23 -36.31
CA SER A 12 31.66 1.97 -35.58
C SER A 12 31.35 3.04 -34.52
N THR A 13 32.37 3.63 -33.88
CA THR A 13 32.18 4.72 -32.91
C THR A 13 31.64 5.99 -33.56
N ALA A 14 31.99 6.26 -34.82
CA ALA A 14 31.46 7.41 -35.57
C ALA A 14 29.95 7.24 -35.86
N LEU A 15 29.46 6.01 -36.04
CA LEU A 15 28.04 5.72 -36.26
C LEU A 15 27.21 5.78 -34.96
N ILE A 16 27.82 5.53 -33.80
CA ILE A 16 27.15 5.65 -32.49
C ILE A 16 27.04 7.13 -32.06
N ALA A 17 27.97 8.00 -32.51
CA ALA A 17 27.94 9.42 -32.21
C ALA A 17 27.02 10.25 -33.15
N LEU A 18 26.78 9.77 -34.37
CA LEU A 18 25.95 10.46 -35.37
C LEU A 18 24.45 10.66 -35.04
N PRO A 19 23.76 9.87 -34.19
CA PRO A 19 22.32 10.04 -33.97
C PRO A 19 21.95 11.28 -33.16
N VAL A 20 22.93 12.06 -32.65
CA VAL A 20 22.69 13.24 -31.80
C VAL A 20 23.17 14.53 -32.46
N LEU A 21 23.10 14.61 -33.80
CA LEU A 21 23.12 15.92 -34.46
C LEU A 21 21.74 16.56 -34.29
N GLU A 22 21.62 17.46 -33.31
CA GLU A 22 20.47 18.36 -33.10
C GLU A 22 20.02 19.08 -34.41
N SER A 23 20.93 19.24 -35.37
CA SER A 23 20.68 19.90 -36.66
C SER A 23 19.78 19.15 -37.64
N LEU A 24 19.45 17.87 -37.39
CA LEU A 24 18.55 17.09 -38.25
C LEU A 24 17.09 17.08 -37.76
N GLY A 25 16.75 17.90 -36.76
CA GLY A 25 15.36 18.02 -36.30
C GLY A 25 14.86 16.71 -35.71
N PHE A 26 15.52 16.24 -34.65
CA PHE A 26 15.09 15.07 -33.89
C PHE A 26 13.67 15.29 -33.35
N GLN A 27 12.66 14.83 -34.10
CA GLN A 27 11.30 14.76 -33.62
C GLN A 27 11.22 13.56 -32.69
N ARG A 28 10.96 13.81 -31.40
CA ARG A 28 10.60 12.72 -30.47
C ARG A 28 9.30 12.11 -30.98
N PHE A 29 9.38 10.94 -31.61
CA PHE A 29 8.24 10.04 -31.79
C PHE A 29 7.87 9.41 -30.44
N ALA A 30 7.67 10.24 -29.41
CA ALA A 30 7.10 9.78 -28.17
C ALA A 30 5.61 9.60 -28.43
N SER A 31 5.20 8.35 -28.67
CA SER A 31 3.79 7.98 -28.56
C SER A 31 3.31 8.39 -27.18
N ALA A 32 2.09 8.92 -27.09
CA ALA A 32 1.43 9.11 -25.81
C ALA A 32 1.51 7.80 -25.02
N ALA A 33 1.94 7.88 -23.76
CA ALA A 33 1.96 6.73 -22.89
C ALA A 33 0.53 6.15 -22.85
N PRO A 34 0.37 4.81 -22.93
CA PRO A 34 -0.94 4.21 -22.79
C PRO A 34 -1.57 4.66 -21.47
N VAL A 35 -2.89 4.88 -21.46
CA VAL A 35 -3.62 5.18 -20.23
C VAL A 35 -3.55 3.93 -19.35
N VAL A 36 -2.66 3.96 -18.35
CA VAL A 36 -2.52 2.90 -17.38
C VAL A 36 -3.59 3.09 -16.31
N THR A 37 -4.45 2.09 -16.12
CA THR A 37 -5.39 2.07 -14.99
C THR A 37 -4.62 2.22 -13.68
N PRO A 38 -4.96 3.20 -12.82
CA PRO A 38 -4.27 3.35 -11.53
C PRO A 38 -4.37 2.06 -10.71
N PRO A 39 -3.30 1.66 -10.00
CA PRO A 39 -3.36 0.47 -9.15
C PRO A 39 -4.39 0.67 -8.03
N LYS A 40 -5.07 -0.41 -7.66
CA LYS A 40 -5.90 -0.45 -6.45
C LYS A 40 -5.01 -0.25 -5.24
N ARG A 41 -5.43 0.59 -4.30
CA ARG A 41 -4.68 0.90 -3.07
C ARG A 41 -5.49 0.47 -1.86
N MET A 42 -4.83 -0.22 -0.95
CA MET A 42 -5.35 -0.59 0.36
C MET A 42 -4.38 -0.03 1.41
N ILE A 43 -4.93 0.61 2.45
CA ILE A 43 -4.16 1.24 3.51
C ILE A 43 -4.69 0.74 4.84
N PHE A 44 -3.78 0.31 5.71
CA PHE A 44 -4.07 0.01 7.11
C PHE A 44 -3.41 1.09 7.97
N MET A 45 -4.20 1.78 8.79
CA MET A 45 -3.72 2.80 9.72
C MET A 45 -3.90 2.31 11.15
N GLY A 46 -2.80 2.19 11.87
CA GLY A 46 -2.78 1.72 13.25
C GLY A 46 -2.69 2.89 14.22
N PHE A 47 -3.50 2.86 15.28
CA PHE A 47 -3.44 3.81 16.38
C PHE A 47 -2.71 3.14 17.55
N GLY A 48 -1.40 3.35 17.70
CA GLY A 48 -0.56 2.58 18.64
C GLY A 48 -1.04 2.63 20.10
N TRP A 49 -1.54 3.79 20.54
CA TRP A 49 -2.15 3.96 21.87
C TRP A 49 -3.68 3.90 21.84
N GLY A 50 -4.27 3.54 20.70
CA GLY A 50 -5.69 3.59 20.47
C GLY A 50 -6.21 5.02 20.31
N VAL A 51 -7.48 5.18 20.65
CA VAL A 51 -8.29 6.37 20.46
C VAL A 51 -9.08 6.63 21.73
N THR A 52 -9.45 7.90 21.98
CA THR A 52 -10.31 8.26 23.12
C THR A 52 -11.72 7.71 22.89
N ASN A 53 -12.08 6.64 23.60
CA ASN A 53 -13.29 5.86 23.37
C ASN A 53 -14.55 6.75 23.38
N GLU A 54 -14.64 7.66 24.34
CA GLU A 54 -15.77 8.58 24.57
C GLU A 54 -16.04 9.51 23.39
N THR A 55 -15.05 9.71 22.51
CA THR A 55 -15.14 10.66 21.38
C THR A 55 -14.90 10.02 20.03
N TRP A 56 -14.55 8.73 19.97
CA TRP A 56 -14.20 8.06 18.72
C TRP A 56 -15.31 7.20 18.14
N TYR A 57 -16.11 6.56 18.99
CA TYR A 57 -17.13 5.61 18.57
C TYR A 57 -18.54 6.20 18.67
N PRO A 58 -19.42 5.92 17.68
CA PRO A 58 -20.84 6.24 17.80
C PRO A 58 -21.53 5.30 18.80
N ASP A 59 -22.75 5.65 19.22
CA ASP A 59 -23.57 4.80 20.08
C ASP A 59 -23.78 3.42 19.41
N ILE A 60 -23.35 2.35 20.10
CA ILE A 60 -23.46 0.97 19.61
C ILE A 60 -24.92 0.53 19.40
N ASN A 61 -25.87 1.21 20.04
CA ASN A 61 -27.30 0.96 19.89
C ASN A 61 -27.93 1.67 18.67
N GLN A 62 -27.14 2.42 17.89
CA GLN A 62 -27.57 3.11 16.67
C GLN A 62 -26.86 2.53 15.43
N PRO A 63 -27.16 1.28 15.02
CA PRO A 63 -26.59 0.72 13.80
C PRO A 63 -27.19 1.38 12.54
N GLY A 64 -26.52 1.18 11.41
CA GLY A 64 -26.95 1.70 10.10
C GLY A 64 -26.22 2.97 9.68
N SER A 65 -26.76 3.72 8.72
CA SER A 65 -26.16 4.95 8.17
C SER A 65 -26.44 6.21 8.99
N ASP A 66 -27.47 6.15 9.85
CA ASP A 66 -28.09 7.33 10.44
C ASP A 66 -27.54 7.65 11.84
N TYR A 67 -26.50 6.93 12.29
CA TYR A 67 -25.83 7.19 13.56
C TYR A 67 -25.30 8.62 13.67
N ALA A 68 -25.27 9.16 14.88
CA ALA A 68 -24.62 10.43 15.15
C ALA A 68 -23.08 10.29 15.08
N LEU A 69 -22.43 11.14 14.27
CA LEU A 69 -20.97 11.10 14.14
C LEU A 69 -20.31 11.62 15.44
N PRO A 70 -19.38 10.87 16.04
CA PRO A 70 -18.76 11.26 17.29
C PRO A 70 -17.74 12.39 17.07
N LEU A 71 -17.43 13.15 18.14
CA LEU A 71 -16.64 14.38 18.06
C LEU A 71 -15.27 14.19 17.38
N GLY A 72 -14.58 13.09 17.68
CA GLY A 72 -13.26 12.77 17.13
C GLY A 72 -13.29 12.50 15.62
N LEU A 73 -14.45 12.17 15.05
CA LEU A 73 -14.64 11.94 13.63
C LEU A 73 -15.36 13.09 12.91
N LYS A 74 -15.74 14.16 13.63
CA LYS A 74 -16.40 15.34 13.04
C LYS A 74 -15.69 15.91 11.79
N PRO A 75 -14.34 15.95 11.70
CA PRO A 75 -13.66 16.40 10.49
C PRO A 75 -13.97 15.56 9.22
N LEU A 76 -14.49 14.33 9.39
CA LEU A 76 -14.87 13.42 8.31
C LEU A 76 -16.36 13.49 7.94
N GLU A 77 -17.13 14.43 8.50
CA GLU A 77 -18.59 14.52 8.28
C GLU A 77 -18.98 14.56 6.80
N ARG A 78 -18.23 15.29 5.97
CA ARG A 78 -18.45 15.36 4.53
C ARG A 78 -18.31 14.01 3.79
N HIS A 79 -17.68 13.03 4.42
CA HIS A 79 -17.41 11.69 3.91
C HIS A 79 -18.21 10.61 4.65
N LYS A 80 -19.20 10.96 5.49
CA LYS A 80 -19.95 9.99 6.31
C LYS A 80 -20.58 8.86 5.49
N ALA A 81 -20.96 9.15 4.24
CA ALA A 81 -21.51 8.16 3.32
C ALA A 81 -20.45 7.19 2.73
N ASP A 82 -19.16 7.51 2.86
CA ASP A 82 -18.05 6.79 2.22
C ASP A 82 -17.29 5.87 3.19
N PHE A 83 -17.68 5.82 4.47
CA PHE A 83 -17.04 4.92 5.44
C PHE A 83 -18.03 4.28 6.40
N THR A 84 -17.58 3.20 7.05
CA THR A 84 -18.33 2.48 8.08
C THR A 84 -17.45 2.30 9.30
N ILE A 85 -18.03 2.46 10.48
CA ILE A 85 -17.36 2.20 11.75
C ILE A 85 -17.82 0.83 12.24
N VAL A 86 -16.86 -0.09 12.43
CA VAL A 86 -17.13 -1.41 13.00
C VAL A 86 -16.62 -1.41 14.43
N GLN A 87 -17.47 -1.82 15.37
CA GLN A 87 -17.19 -1.83 16.81
C GLN A 87 -17.22 -3.26 17.37
N GLY A 88 -16.69 -3.44 18.58
CA GLY A 88 -16.73 -4.72 19.29
C GLY A 88 -15.77 -5.78 18.71
N LEU A 89 -14.78 -5.37 17.93
CA LEU A 89 -13.77 -6.28 17.39
C LEU A 89 -12.62 -6.47 18.38
N TRP A 90 -12.17 -7.71 18.52
CA TRP A 90 -11.02 -8.08 19.33
C TRP A 90 -10.23 -9.20 18.65
N ASN A 91 -8.90 -9.11 18.68
CA ASN A 91 -8.05 -10.19 18.19
C ASN A 91 -8.09 -11.37 19.18
N LYS A 92 -8.45 -12.56 18.71
CA LYS A 92 -8.66 -13.77 19.53
C LYS A 92 -7.57 -14.06 20.57
N TYR A 93 -6.30 -13.82 20.23
CA TYR A 93 -5.15 -14.11 21.11
C TYR A 93 -4.54 -12.86 21.75
N SER A 94 -5.18 -11.69 21.60
CA SER A 94 -4.75 -10.47 22.28
C SER A 94 -5.15 -10.52 23.75
N VAL A 95 -4.19 -10.29 24.64
CA VAL A 95 -4.37 -10.37 26.09
C VAL A 95 -4.66 -9.02 26.76
N GLU A 96 -4.34 -7.91 26.09
CA GLU A 96 -4.66 -6.54 26.51
C GLU A 96 -4.68 -5.60 25.29
N GLY A 97 -5.10 -4.34 25.47
CA GLY A 97 -5.37 -3.40 24.37
C GLY A 97 -4.14 -2.96 23.55
N HIS A 98 -2.97 -2.89 24.18
CA HIS A 98 -1.68 -2.48 23.59
C HIS A 98 -0.85 -3.66 23.07
N ALA A 99 -1.01 -4.86 23.63
CA ALA A 99 -0.30 -6.09 23.25
C ALA A 99 -0.61 -6.49 21.80
N GLY A 100 -1.80 -6.13 21.31
CA GLY A 100 -2.23 -6.40 19.94
C GLY A 100 -1.39 -5.73 18.86
N SER A 101 -0.61 -4.70 19.20
CA SER A 101 0.25 -3.98 18.23
C SER A 101 1.33 -4.87 17.61
N THR A 102 1.83 -5.87 18.34
CA THR A 102 2.88 -6.78 17.87
C THR A 102 2.38 -7.74 16.76
N TRP A 103 1.08 -8.04 16.74
CA TRP A 103 0.43 -8.92 15.75
C TRP A 103 -0.64 -8.17 14.95
N TRP A 104 -0.42 -6.85 14.81
CA TRP A 104 -1.28 -5.98 14.02
C TRP A 104 -1.32 -6.51 12.58
N LEU A 105 -2.53 -6.73 12.08
CA LEU A 105 -2.89 -7.35 10.79
C LEU A 105 -2.80 -8.88 10.68
N THR A 106 -2.17 -9.58 11.61
CA THR A 106 -2.10 -11.06 11.55
C THR A 106 -3.02 -11.74 12.53
N GLY A 107 -3.29 -11.11 13.68
CA GLY A 107 -4.07 -11.72 14.76
C GLY A 107 -3.43 -13.01 15.30
N ALA A 108 -2.13 -13.20 15.08
CA ALA A 108 -1.43 -14.44 15.39
C ALA A 108 -1.36 -14.71 16.90
N ASN A 109 -1.33 -15.99 17.28
CA ASN A 109 -1.02 -16.39 18.64
C ASN A 109 0.49 -16.28 18.88
N ARG A 110 0.91 -15.39 19.80
CA ARG A 110 2.29 -15.21 20.25
C ARG A 110 3.04 -16.51 20.51
N TYR A 111 2.35 -17.50 21.07
CA TYR A 111 2.90 -18.76 21.55
C TYR A 111 2.50 -19.95 20.67
N ALA A 112 2.15 -19.71 19.39
CA ALA A 112 1.79 -20.79 18.48
C ALA A 112 2.96 -21.76 18.21
N GLN A 113 4.21 -21.31 18.36
CA GLN A 113 5.41 -22.13 18.18
C GLN A 113 6.06 -22.45 19.54
N PRO A 114 6.16 -23.74 19.92
CA PRO A 114 6.83 -24.14 21.15
C PRO A 114 8.28 -23.63 21.22
N GLY A 115 8.66 -23.10 22.38
CA GLY A 115 10.01 -22.58 22.62
C GLY A 115 10.28 -21.18 22.08
N GLN A 116 9.31 -20.54 21.41
CA GLN A 116 9.45 -19.16 20.93
C GLN A 116 8.66 -18.17 21.77
N SER A 117 9.24 -16.99 21.97
CA SER A 117 8.60 -15.88 22.69
C SER A 117 7.81 -14.95 21.78
N MET A 118 7.87 -15.16 20.46
CA MET A 118 7.18 -14.39 19.44
C MET A 118 6.90 -15.26 18.21
N PHE A 119 5.70 -15.14 17.67
CA PHE A 119 5.30 -15.78 16.41
C PHE A 119 4.38 -14.83 15.65
N ASN A 120 4.47 -14.86 14.33
CA ASN A 120 3.57 -14.14 13.44
C ASN A 120 3.13 -15.02 12.26
N SER A 121 2.03 -14.67 11.60
CA SER A 121 1.47 -15.44 10.47
C SER A 121 1.22 -14.54 9.26
N VAL A 122 0.53 -15.07 8.25
CA VAL A 122 0.07 -14.27 7.10
C VAL A 122 -0.81 -13.12 7.59
N SER A 123 -0.54 -11.91 7.10
CA SER A 123 -1.27 -10.69 7.44
C SER A 123 -2.42 -10.41 6.49
N ALA A 124 -3.39 -9.61 6.93
CA ALA A 124 -4.55 -9.22 6.15
C ALA A 124 -4.18 -8.51 4.84
N ASP A 125 -3.13 -7.68 4.85
CA ASP A 125 -2.61 -7.01 3.66
C ASP A 125 -1.94 -8.00 2.67
N GLN A 126 -1.27 -9.04 3.16
CA GLN A 126 -0.73 -10.10 2.31
C GLN A 126 -1.85 -10.89 1.62
N VAL A 127 -2.90 -11.26 2.36
CA VAL A 127 -4.10 -11.90 1.81
C VAL A 127 -4.75 -11.00 0.75
N ALA A 128 -4.88 -9.71 1.04
CA ALA A 128 -5.44 -8.76 0.10
C ALA A 128 -4.57 -8.60 -1.17
N ALA A 129 -3.25 -8.58 -1.02
CA ALA A 129 -2.33 -8.49 -2.16
C ALA A 129 -2.43 -9.72 -3.07
N GLU A 130 -2.53 -10.93 -2.51
CA GLU A 130 -2.70 -12.17 -3.29
C GLU A 130 -4.00 -12.18 -4.10
N GLN A 131 -5.08 -11.64 -3.52
CA GLN A 131 -6.41 -11.63 -4.12
C GLN A 131 -6.62 -10.47 -5.11
N PHE A 132 -6.12 -9.28 -4.79
CA PHE A 132 -6.43 -8.03 -5.52
C PHE A 132 -5.23 -7.42 -6.26
N GLY A 133 -4.01 -7.90 -6.01
CA GLY A 133 -2.77 -7.39 -6.60
C GLY A 133 -2.39 -8.01 -7.94
N ARG A 134 -3.33 -8.66 -8.63
CA ARG A 134 -3.14 -9.22 -9.98
C ARG A 134 -3.46 -8.20 -11.05
#